data_AF-A0A482PGM2-F1
#
_entry.id   AF-A0A482PGM2-F1
#
_cell.length_a   1.000
_cell.length_b   1.000
_cell.length_c   1.000
_cell.angle_alpha   90.00
_cell.angle_beta   90.00
_cell.angle_gamma   90.00
#
_symmetry.space_group_name_H-M   'P 1'
#
loop_
_entity.id
_entity.type
_entity.pdbx_description
1 polymer ?
#
loop_
_entity_poly.entity_id
_entity_poly.type
_entity_poly.pdbx_seq_one_letter_code
_entity_poly.pdbx_strand_id
1 'polypeptide(L)' 'MTEHIQPLNRYYRDHHGIVVNVIGYDATGQRVIYRRPGYDWECAAPLIVFRSRFVRVDK' A
#
# COMPACT_ATOMS: atom_id res chain seq x y z
N MET A 1 -17.88 -9.36 -10.17
CA MET A 1 -17.06 -9.67 -8.99
C MET A 1 -16.90 -8.37 -8.23
N THR A 2 -17.42 -8.27 -7.02
CA THR A 2 -17.39 -7.02 -6.25
C THR A 2 -16.00 -6.86 -5.65
N GLU A 3 -15.25 -5.85 -6.10
CA GLU A 3 -13.96 -5.51 -5.52
C GLU A 3 -14.22 -4.87 -4.14
N HIS A 4 -14.02 -5.64 -3.08
CA HIS A 4 -14.13 -5.15 -1.71
C HIS A 4 -12.77 -4.59 -1.27
N ILE A 5 -12.53 -3.32 -1.60
CA ILE A 5 -11.37 -2.59 -1.10
C ILE A 5 -11.61 -2.27 0.38
N GLN A 6 -10.82 -2.86 1.25
CA GLN A 6 -10.83 -2.54 2.68
C GLN A 6 -10.03 -1.25 2.89
N PRO A 7 -10.65 -0.17 3.40
CA PRO A 7 -9.94 1.06 3.69
C PRO A 7 -8.95 0.84 4.84
N LEU A 8 -7.76 1.40 4.70
CA LEU A 8 -6.68 1.33 5.68
C LEU A 8 -6.08 2.71 5.91
N ASN A 9 -5.31 2.84 6.98
CA ASN A 9 -4.44 3.99 7.21
C ASN A 9 -3.20 3.47 7.95
N ARG A 10 -2.23 2.96 7.20
CA ARG A 10 -1.01 2.33 7.73
C ARG A 10 0.20 2.86 7.00
N TYR A 11 1.29 3.04 7.72
CA TYR A 11 2.51 3.62 7.15
C TYR A 11 3.56 2.55 6.93
N TYR A 12 4.12 2.54 5.74
CA TYR A 12 5.16 1.60 5.34
C TYR A 12 6.35 2.35 4.76
N ARG A 13 7.55 1.85 4.99
CA ARG A 13 8.80 2.40 4.45
C ARG A 13 9.38 1.46 3.41
N ASP A 14 9.78 1.99 2.27
CA ASP A 14 10.54 1.22 1.27
C ASP A 14 12.05 1.13 1.62
N HIS A 15 12.79 0.42 0.78
CA HIS A 15 14.25 0.26 0.93
C HIS A 15 15.04 1.56 0.66
N HIS A 16 14.44 2.56 -0.01
CA HIS A 16 15.03 3.89 -0.19
C HIS A 16 14.73 4.83 0.99
N GLY A 17 13.96 4.38 1.98
CA GLY A 17 13.58 5.19 3.13
C GLY A 17 12.31 6.03 2.92
N ILE A 18 11.63 5.90 1.77
CA ILE A 18 10.41 6.64 1.47
C ILE A 18 9.25 6.01 2.24
N VAL A 19 8.55 6.82 3.03
CA VAL A 19 7.35 6.41 3.77
C VAL A 19 6.12 6.64 2.90
N VAL A 20 5.32 5.59 2.72
CA VAL A 20 4.06 5.61 1.99
C VAL A 20 2.90 5.36 2.94
N ASN A 21 1.73 5.94 2.61
CA ASN A 21 0.49 5.66 3.33
C ASN A 21 -0.35 4.63 2.56
N VAL A 22 -0.54 3.45 3.14
CA VAL A 22 -1.44 2.42 2.63
C VAL A 22 -2.87 2.80 3.01
N ILE A 23 -3.67 3.10 1.98
CA ILE A 23 -5.05 3.57 2.10
C ILE A 23 -6.08 2.49 1.79
N GLY A 24 -5.66 1.37 1.19
CA GLY A 24 -6.58 0.31 0.80
C GLY A 24 -5.91 -1.04 0.61
N TYR A 25 -6.69 -2.10 0.83
CA TYR A 25 -6.31 -3.48 0.53
C TYR A 25 -7.45 -4.19 -0.19
N ASP A 26 -7.17 -4.73 -1.37
CA ASP A 26 -8.09 -5.57 -2.13
C ASP A 26 -7.67 -7.03 -1.97
N ALA A 27 -8.46 -7.76 -1.18
CA ALA A 27 -8.21 -9.16 -0.89
C ALA A 27 -8.46 -10.06 -2.11
N THR A 28 -9.43 -9.70 -2.96
CA THR A 28 -9.80 -10.49 -4.16
C THR A 28 -8.71 -10.35 -5.22
N GLY A 29 -8.29 -9.13 -5.51
CA GLY A 29 -7.23 -8.83 -6.48
C GLY A 29 -5.82 -9.01 -5.93
N GLN A 30 -5.67 -9.36 -4.65
CA GLN A 30 -4.40 -9.42 -3.92
C GLN A 30 -3.50 -8.21 -4.20
N ARG A 31 -4.00 -7.00 -3.97
CA ARG A 31 -3.25 -5.76 -4.19
C ARG A 31 -3.41 -4.77 -3.04
N VAL A 32 -2.38 -3.96 -2.86
CA VAL A 32 -2.31 -2.89 -1.87
C VAL A 32 -2.36 -1.55 -2.59
N ILE A 33 -3.19 -0.64 -2.08
CA ILE A 33 -3.37 0.71 -2.61
C ILE A 33 -2.73 1.68 -1.62
N TYR A 34 -1.85 2.55 -2.11
CA TYR A 34 -1.06 3.46 -1.27
C TYR A 34 -0.75 4.78 -1.96
N ARG A 35 -0.44 5.80 -1.17
CA ARG A 35 0.01 7.12 -1.64
C ARG A 35 1.47 7.36 -1.28
N ARG A 36 2.20 8.01 -2.19
CA ARG A 36 3.59 8.43 -2.00
C ARG A 36 3.66 9.92 -1.69
N PRO A 37 4.65 10.38 -0.90
CA PRO A 37 4.87 11.80 -0.72
C PRO A 37 5.24 12.45 -2.06
N GLY A 38 4.63 13.60 -2.37
CA GLY A 38 4.89 14.34 -3.61
C GLY A 38 4.30 13.71 -4.88
N TYR A 39 3.36 12.77 -4.76
CA TYR A 39 2.65 12.18 -5.88
C TYR A 39 1.14 12.14 -5.61
N ASP A 40 0.38 12.85 -6.42
CA ASP A 40 -1.06 13.08 -6.18
C ASP A 40 -1.94 11.87 -6.47
N TRP A 41 -1.43 10.90 -7.25
CA TRP A 41 -2.20 9.74 -7.68
C TRP A 41 -2.01 8.54 -6.76
N GLU A 42 -3.05 7.72 -6.68
CA GLU A 42 -3.02 6.47 -5.94
C GLU A 42 -2.18 5.44 -6.71
N CYS A 43 -1.29 4.78 -5.98
CA CYS A 43 -0.49 3.68 -6.50
C CYS A 43 -1.11 2.35 -6.06
N ALA A 44 -1.05 1.33 -6.92
CA ALA A 44 -1.42 -0.04 -6.56
C ALA A 44 -0.25 -0.99 -6.86
N ALA A 45 -0.02 -1.96 -5.97
CA ALA A 45 0.96 -3.02 -6.19
C ALA A 45 0.40 -4.38 -5.75
N PRO A 46 0.76 -5.49 -6.42
CA PRO A 46 0.44 -6.82 -5.94
C PRO A 46 0.96 -7.02 -4.51
N LEU A 47 0.16 -7.67 -3.66
CA LEU A 47 0.43 -7.86 -2.25
C LEU A 47 1.81 -8.49 -2.00
N ILE A 48 2.19 -9.47 -2.82
CA ILE A 48 3.50 -10.14 -2.74
C ILE A 48 4.67 -9.17 -3.01
N VAL A 49 4.51 -8.29 -4.00
CA VAL A 49 5.53 -7.27 -4.33
C VAL A 49 5.59 -6.19 -3.26
N PHE A 50 4.43 -5.80 -2.72
CA PHE A 50 4.38 -4.83 -1.64
C PHE A 50 5.09 -5.37 -0.38
N ARG A 51 4.78 -6.60 0.03
CA ARG A 51 5.38 -7.23 1.22
C ARG A 51 6.90 -7.46 1.09
N SER A 52 7.44 -7.62 -0.12
CA SER A 52 8.89 -7.80 -0.30
C SER A 52 9.67 -6.49 -0.31
N ARG A 53 9.02 -5.36 -0.63
CA ARG A 53 9.69 -4.06 -0.81
C ARG A 53 9.45 -3.07 0.33
N PHE A 54 8.42 -3.29 1.14
CA PHE A 54 7.97 -2.34 2.14
C PHE A 54 7.90 -2.97 3.53
N VAL A 55 8.33 -2.22 4.55
CA VAL A 55 8.29 -2.61 5.96
C VAL A 55 7.34 -1.67 6.70
N ARG A 56 6.47 -2.21 7.55
CA ARG A 56 5.53 -1.41 8.34
C ARG A 56 6.31 -0.56 9.36
N VAL A 57 5.95 0.71 9.49
CA VAL A 57 6.60 1.65 10.42
C VAL A 57 5.64 2.29 11.42
N ASP A 58 4.33 2.08 11.27
CA ASP A 58 3.38 2.41 12.33
C ASP A 58 3.35 1.34 13.44
N LYS A 59 3.04 1.76 14.67
CA LYS A 59 2.95 0.91 15.88
C LYS A 59 1.70 0.05 15.90
#